data_AF-A0A066XMD0-F1
#
_entry.id   AF-A0A066XMD0-F1
#
_cell.length_a   1.000
_cell.length_b   1.000
_cell.length_c   1.000
_cell.angle_alpha   90.00
_cell.angle_beta   90.00
_cell.angle_gamma   90.00
#
_symmetry.space_group_name_H-M   'P 1'
#
loop_
_entity.id
_entity.type
_entity.pdbx_description
1 polymer ?
#
loop_
_entity_poly.entity_id
_entity_poly.type
_entity_poly.pdbx_seq_one_letter_code
_entity_poly.pdbx_strand_id
1 'polypeptide(L)'
;MHFTTAAGLVFAAMTPLSSAATCENFGNRAIPSWEVHASGVDDIPGKCGGLWDNLNGFGACGKSRTYCGGSNGNLVWQFTGSSGCNAGVVEATWYRATKNQFGSINC
;
A
#
# COMPACT_ATOMS: atom_id res chain seq x y z
N MET A 1 48.63 -16.74 -33.02
CA MET A 1 47.34 -16.04 -32.90
C MET A 1 46.52 -16.78 -31.86
N HIS A 2 46.30 -16.22 -30.67
CA HIS A 2 45.24 -16.69 -29.76
C HIS A 2 44.75 -15.47 -28.97
N PHE A 3 43.54 -15.03 -29.29
CA PHE A 3 42.82 -13.97 -28.60
C PHE A 3 41.92 -14.62 -27.56
N THR A 4 42.12 -14.30 -26.28
CA THR A 4 41.25 -14.75 -25.20
C THR A 4 40.22 -13.67 -24.92
N THR A 5 38.98 -13.87 -25.37
CA THR A 5 37.88 -12.92 -25.21
C THR A 5 37.29 -13.04 -23.80
N ALA A 6 37.39 -11.98 -23.00
CA ALA A 6 36.70 -11.89 -21.71
C ALA A 6 35.25 -11.45 -21.93
N ALA A 7 34.29 -12.31 -21.56
CA ALA A 7 32.87 -11.98 -21.56
C ALA A 7 32.54 -11.07 -20.36
N GLY A 8 32.14 -9.82 -20.63
CA GLY A 8 31.69 -8.87 -19.61
C GLY A 8 30.24 -9.14 -19.20
N LEU A 9 30.01 -9.31 -17.89
CA LEU A 9 28.66 -9.33 -17.30
C LEU A 9 28.15 -7.88 -17.17
N VAL A 10 27.14 -7.53 -17.95
CA VAL A 10 26.42 -6.25 -17.82
C VAL A 10 25.35 -6.42 -16.74
N PHE A 11 25.60 -5.89 -15.54
CA PHE A 11 24.56 -5.72 -14.52
C PHE A 11 23.72 -4.50 -14.91
N ALA A 12 22.50 -4.72 -15.40
CA ALA A 12 21.53 -3.64 -15.57
C ALA A 12 21.15 -3.12 -14.18
N ALA A 13 21.58 -1.90 -13.84
CA ALA A 13 21.17 -1.21 -12.64
C ALA A 13 19.68 -0.86 -12.75
N MET A 14 18.82 -1.66 -12.09
CA MET A 14 17.41 -1.32 -11.91
C MET A 14 17.36 -0.15 -10.93
N THR A 15 17.09 1.06 -11.41
CA THR A 15 16.84 2.19 -10.53
C THR A 15 15.58 1.88 -9.71
N PRO A 16 15.61 1.89 -8.37
CA PRO A 16 14.40 1.73 -7.59
C PRO A 16 13.46 2.87 -7.96
N LEU A 17 12.26 2.54 -8.47
CA LEU A 17 11.18 3.52 -8.47
C LEU A 17 10.97 3.89 -7.00
N SER A 18 11.18 5.16 -6.67
CA SER A 18 10.87 5.67 -5.34
C SER A 18 9.37 5.48 -5.13
N SER A 19 9.00 4.46 -4.35
CA SER A 19 7.61 4.21 -3.97
C SER A 19 7.24 5.20 -2.87
N ALA A 20 6.16 5.93 -3.06
CA ALA A 20 5.61 6.83 -2.06
C ALA A 20 4.23 6.36 -1.67
N ALA A 21 3.98 6.27 -0.36
CA ALA A 21 2.66 6.01 0.19
C ALA A 21 2.22 7.21 1.05
N THR A 22 0.96 7.62 0.92
CA THR A 22 0.36 8.71 1.71
C THR A 22 -0.96 8.25 2.31
N CYS A 23 -1.36 8.88 3.42
CA CYS A 23 -2.61 8.60 4.11
C CYS A 23 -3.26 9.90 4.54
N GLU A 24 -4.56 10.03 4.29
CA GLU A 24 -5.34 11.19 4.69
C GLU A 24 -6.65 10.76 5.38
N ASN A 25 -7.10 11.58 6.33
CA ASN A 25 -8.40 11.45 6.96
C ASN A 25 -9.26 12.69 6.67
N PHE A 26 -10.37 12.50 5.96
CA PHE A 26 -11.32 13.57 5.63
C PHE A 26 -12.55 13.59 6.55
N GLY A 27 -12.65 12.63 7.46
CA GLY A 27 -13.77 12.48 8.38
C GLY A 27 -13.51 13.12 9.75
N ASN A 28 -14.29 12.69 10.73
CA ASN A 28 -14.09 13.03 12.13
C ASN A 28 -13.83 11.77 12.96
N ARG A 29 -13.53 11.92 14.25
CA ARG A 29 -13.21 10.78 15.13
C ARG A 29 -14.31 9.71 15.21
N ALA A 30 -15.58 10.07 15.08
CA ALA A 30 -16.69 9.12 15.16
C ALA A 30 -16.94 8.41 13.83
N ILE A 31 -16.73 9.11 12.71
CA ILE A 31 -16.91 8.62 11.35
C ILE A 31 -15.70 9.04 10.51
N PRO A 32 -14.55 8.36 10.69
CA PRO A 32 -13.35 8.68 9.92
C PRO A 32 -13.52 8.29 8.45
N SER A 33 -12.90 9.03 7.54
CA SER A 33 -12.87 8.69 6.12
C SER A 33 -11.42 8.62 5.69
N TRP A 34 -10.93 7.41 5.46
CA TRP A 34 -9.53 7.14 5.17
C TRP A 34 -9.31 7.00 3.67
N GLU A 35 -8.21 7.56 3.20
CA GLU A 35 -7.74 7.41 1.84
C GLU A 35 -6.22 7.22 1.84
N VAL A 36 -5.77 6.12 1.27
CA VAL A 36 -4.35 5.77 1.15
C VAL A 36 -3.99 5.66 -0.33
N HIS A 37 -2.96 6.39 -0.72
CA HIS A 37 -2.37 6.30 -2.06
C HIS A 37 -1.00 5.65 -1.97
N ALA A 38 -0.65 4.83 -2.96
CA ALA A 38 0.71 4.34 -3.10
C ALA A 38 1.13 4.19 -4.57
N SER A 39 2.39 4.49 -4.86
CA SER A 39 2.99 4.28 -6.18
C SER A 39 3.95 3.08 -6.18
N GLY A 40 4.19 2.52 -7.37
CA GLY A 40 5.06 1.35 -7.54
C GLY A 40 4.45 0.05 -7.01
N VAL A 41 3.12 -0.01 -6.87
CA VAL A 41 2.41 -1.17 -6.35
C VAL A 41 2.33 -2.28 -7.39
N ASP A 42 2.97 -3.41 -7.09
CA ASP A 42 2.76 -4.67 -7.77
C ASP A 42 1.47 -5.35 -7.28
N ASP A 43 0.81 -6.10 -8.17
CA ASP A 43 -0.36 -6.92 -7.86
C ASP A 43 -1.44 -6.17 -7.03
N ILE A 44 -1.95 -5.06 -7.57
CA ILE A 44 -3.00 -4.25 -6.94
C ILE A 44 -4.19 -5.10 -6.44
N PRO A 45 -4.74 -6.07 -7.22
CA PRO A 45 -5.82 -6.92 -6.73
C PRO A 45 -5.45 -7.73 -5.47
N GLY A 46 -4.25 -8.32 -5.44
CA GLY A 46 -3.76 -9.05 -4.27
C GLY A 46 -3.54 -8.15 -3.06
N LYS A 47 -2.96 -6.95 -3.24
CA LYS A 47 -2.80 -5.97 -2.14
C LYS A 47 -4.15 -5.50 -1.62
N CYS A 48 -5.13 -5.28 -2.49
CA CYS A 48 -6.49 -4.95 -2.08
C CYS A 48 -7.13 -6.04 -1.23
N GLY A 49 -7.01 -7.31 -1.63
CA GLY A 49 -7.46 -8.45 -0.82
C GLY A 49 -6.82 -8.44 0.56
N GLY A 50 -5.48 -8.35 0.61
CA GLY A 50 -4.73 -8.30 1.86
C GLY A 50 -5.11 -7.14 2.76
N LEU A 51 -5.35 -5.94 2.22
CA LEU A 51 -5.77 -4.77 2.99
C LEU A 51 -7.14 -5.00 3.65
N TRP A 52 -8.11 -5.54 2.90
CA TRP A 52 -9.43 -5.81 3.45
C TRP A 52 -9.43 -6.94 4.48
N ASP A 53 -8.67 -8.02 4.23
CA ASP A 53 -8.56 -9.15 5.16
C ASP A 53 -7.93 -8.72 6.48
N ASN A 54 -6.86 -7.91 6.42
CA ASN A 54 -6.21 -7.40 7.61
C ASN A 54 -7.09 -6.39 8.37
N LEU A 55 -7.85 -5.54 7.66
CA LEU A 55 -8.78 -4.61 8.29
C LEU A 55 -9.91 -5.36 9.02
N ASN A 56 -10.44 -6.42 8.41
CA ASN A 56 -11.48 -7.27 9.00
C ASN A 56 -11.02 -7.96 10.31
N GLY A 57 -9.72 -8.14 10.50
CA GLY A 57 -9.15 -8.63 11.76
C GLY A 57 -9.35 -7.68 12.95
N PHE A 58 -9.69 -6.41 12.69
CA PHE A 58 -10.01 -5.42 13.72
C PHE A 58 -11.53 -5.28 13.90
N GLY A 59 -12.12 -6.14 14.73
CA GLY A 59 -13.59 -6.22 14.88
C GLY A 59 -14.31 -4.93 15.29
N ALA A 60 -13.62 -3.97 15.92
CA ALA A 60 -14.19 -2.66 16.26
C ALA A 60 -14.22 -1.67 15.08
N CYS A 61 -13.47 -1.94 14.01
CA CYS A 61 -13.39 -1.12 12.81
C CYS A 61 -14.37 -1.62 11.75
N GLY A 62 -15.59 -1.09 11.79
CA GLY A 62 -16.59 -1.28 10.75
C GLY A 62 -16.27 -0.40 9.54
N LYS A 63 -16.43 -0.94 8.32
CA LYS A 63 -16.14 -0.22 7.07
C LYS A 63 -17.37 -0.13 6.17
N SER A 64 -17.51 1.00 5.49
CA SER A 64 -18.50 1.25 4.46
C SER A 64 -17.88 2.11 3.36
N ARG A 65 -18.61 2.31 2.23
CA ARG A 65 -18.13 3.12 1.08
C ARG A 65 -16.70 2.73 0.67
N THR A 66 -16.47 1.42 0.57
CA THR A 66 -15.14 0.85 0.34
C THR A 66 -14.77 0.95 -1.14
N TYR A 67 -13.54 1.36 -1.41
CA TYR A 67 -12.92 1.24 -2.71
C TYR A 67 -11.46 0.82 -2.57
N CYS A 68 -11.04 -0.09 -3.42
CA CYS A 68 -9.64 -0.45 -3.57
C CYS A 68 -9.39 -0.81 -5.02
N GLY A 69 -8.36 -0.20 -5.60
CA GLY A 69 -8.00 -0.45 -6.98
C GLY A 69 -6.98 0.55 -7.47
N GLY A 70 -6.82 0.65 -8.78
CA GLY A 70 -5.86 1.55 -9.38
C GLY A 70 -5.25 0.96 -10.64
N SER A 71 -4.30 1.69 -11.22
CA SER A 71 -3.66 1.32 -12.49
C SER A 71 -2.24 1.86 -12.59
N ASN A 72 -1.43 1.26 -13.46
CA ASN A 72 -0.03 1.66 -13.70
C ASN A 72 0.81 1.74 -12.42
N GLY A 73 0.61 0.80 -11.50
CA GLY A 73 1.30 0.75 -10.21
C GLY A 73 0.85 1.80 -9.20
N ASN A 74 -0.20 2.57 -9.48
CA ASN A 74 -0.79 3.50 -8.52
C ASN A 74 -2.01 2.84 -7.88
N LEU A 75 -1.93 2.59 -6.58
CA LEU A 75 -2.99 2.03 -5.74
C LEU A 75 -3.72 3.17 -5.02
N VAL A 76 -5.03 3.03 -4.93
CA VAL A 76 -5.90 3.81 -4.04
C VAL A 76 -6.68 2.84 -3.18
N TRP A 77 -6.65 3.05 -1.87
CA TRP A 77 -7.42 2.30 -0.89
C TRP A 77 -8.18 3.27 0.02
N GLN A 78 -9.51 3.21 0.00
CA GLN A 78 -10.35 4.15 0.75
C GLN A 78 -11.57 3.49 1.36
N PHE A 79 -11.99 4.00 2.51
CA PHE A 79 -13.23 3.60 3.16
C PHE A 79 -13.69 4.62 4.20
N THR A 80 -14.99 4.62 4.49
CA THR A 80 -15.53 5.29 5.68
C THR A 80 -15.58 4.27 6.82
N GLY A 81 -14.90 4.60 7.92
CA GLY A 81 -14.79 3.77 9.12
C GLY A 81 -15.80 4.11 10.21
N SER A 82 -15.94 3.22 11.19
CA SER A 82 -16.50 3.52 12.51
C SER A 82 -15.45 4.15 13.43
N SER A 83 -15.84 4.56 14.63
CA SER A 83 -14.94 5.13 15.65
C SER A 83 -13.78 4.22 16.07
N GLY A 84 -13.88 2.90 15.82
CA GLY A 84 -12.79 1.95 16.05
C GLY A 84 -11.70 1.97 14.97
N CYS A 85 -11.94 2.61 13.82
CA CYS A 85 -10.99 2.76 12.72
C CYS A 85 -10.10 3.99 12.93
N ASN A 86 -9.25 3.98 13.96
CA ASN A 86 -8.26 5.03 14.19
C ASN A 86 -7.02 4.88 13.28
N ALA A 87 -6.16 5.90 13.25
CA ALA A 87 -4.92 5.94 12.47
C ALA A 87 -4.07 4.67 12.63
N GLY A 88 -3.82 4.25 13.87
CA GLY A 88 -3.00 3.07 14.16
C GLY A 88 -3.57 1.77 13.59
N VAL A 89 -4.90 1.64 13.46
CA VAL A 89 -5.53 0.50 12.77
C VAL A 89 -5.22 0.53 11.27
N VAL A 90 -5.29 1.70 10.64
CA VAL A 90 -5.01 1.89 9.21
C VAL A 90 -3.54 1.61 8.92
N GLU A 91 -2.63 2.18 9.72
CA GLU A 91 -1.19 1.96 9.62
C GLU A 91 -0.80 0.49 9.84
N ALA A 92 -1.37 -0.17 10.86
CA ALA A 92 -1.12 -1.59 11.11
C ALA A 92 -1.65 -2.47 9.98
N THR A 93 -2.82 -2.14 9.42
CA THR A 93 -3.41 -2.84 8.28
C THR A 93 -2.52 -2.71 7.05
N TRP A 94 -2.06 -1.50 6.76
CA TRP A 94 -1.12 -1.21 5.68
C TRP A 94 0.16 -2.03 5.83
N TYR A 95 0.82 -1.95 6.99
CA TYR A 95 2.04 -2.71 7.25
C TYR A 95 1.82 -4.22 7.11
N ARG A 96 0.69 -4.76 7.57
CA ARG A 96 0.42 -6.19 7.46
C ARG A 96 0.27 -6.65 6.01
N ALA A 97 -0.39 -5.86 5.18
CA ALA A 97 -0.64 -6.20 3.78
C ALA A 97 0.59 -5.95 2.87
N THR A 98 1.36 -4.90 3.12
CA THR A 98 2.43 -4.44 2.21
C THR A 98 3.83 -4.59 2.78
N LYS A 99 3.97 -4.78 4.10
CA LYS A 99 5.26 -4.72 4.81
C LYS A 99 6.03 -3.41 4.58
N ASN A 100 5.31 -2.32 4.26
CA ASN A 100 5.86 -1.01 3.87
C ASN A 100 6.78 -1.06 2.64
N GLN A 101 6.64 -2.08 1.78
CA GLN A 101 7.45 -2.18 0.56
C GLN A 101 7.22 -1.01 -0.42
N PHE A 102 6.10 -0.29 -0.28
CA PHE A 102 5.74 0.88 -1.09
C PHE A 102 5.89 2.21 -0.33
N GLY A 103 6.55 2.18 0.82
CA GLY A 103 6.57 3.28 1.78
C GLY A 103 5.69 3.01 3.00
N SER A 104 6.13 3.50 4.15
CA SER A 104 5.29 3.58 5.35
C SER A 104 4.30 4.73 5.21
N ILE A 105 3.10 4.56 5.74
CA ILE A 105 2.13 5.64 5.88
C ILE A 105 2.12 6.19 7.31
N ASN A 106 1.70 7.44 7.45
CA ASN A 106 1.41 8.09 8.72
C ASN A 106 0.04 8.74 8.60
N CYS A 107 -0.87 8.35 9.48
CA CYS A 107 -2.28 8.72 9.52
C CYS A 107 -2.59 9.37 10.90
#